data_AF-A0A1A8D729-F1
#
_entry.id   AF-A0A1A8D729-F1
#
_cell.length_a   1.000
_cell.length_b   1.000
_cell.length_c   1.000
_cell.angle_alpha   90.00
_cell.angle_beta   90.00
_cell.angle_gamma   90.00
#
_symmetry.space_group_name_H-M   'P 1'
#
loop_
_entity.id
_entity.type
_entity.pdbx_description
1 polymer ?
#
loop_
_entity_poly.entity_id
_entity_poly.type
_entity_poly.pdbx_seq_one_letter_code
_entity_poly.pdbx_strand_id
1 'polypeptide(L)'
;MGQKCGPCPQAPTEHQPFFNRLYKAVAWKLVSAGGFGPNLDHFEILRSCVESCKQTLTCVFVPLKDIAGLPASRAQKEGHVCEIRCQTVYMGTGYGRDEPAARAMASKEALKVFQGRKVTVKICRRRYKGKDMEDLMLLDEQPRSQGFPPALSYPFQDEQLEDGSS
;
A
#
# COMPACT_ATOMS: atom_id res chain seq x y z
N MET A 1 -17.88 21.49 14.80
CA MET A 1 -17.79 21.20 13.35
C MET A 1 -16.65 20.22 13.17
N GLY A 2 -16.95 18.95 12.91
CA GLY A 2 -15.93 17.88 12.90
C GLY A 2 -14.97 18.05 11.72
N GLN A 3 -13.68 18.14 12.00
CA GLN A 3 -12.63 18.20 10.97
C GLN A 3 -12.68 16.93 10.11
N LYS A 4 -12.57 17.13 8.79
CA LYS A 4 -12.56 16.03 7.82
C LYS A 4 -11.26 15.24 8.00
N CYS A 5 -11.39 14.11 8.68
CA CYS A 5 -10.33 13.15 8.94
C CYS A 5 -9.98 12.44 7.61
N GLY A 6 -9.01 12.96 6.84
CA GLY A 6 -8.63 12.47 5.51
C GLY A 6 -7.43 13.24 4.92
N PRO A 7 -6.82 12.72 3.84
CA PRO A 7 -5.63 13.33 3.25
C PRO A 7 -5.94 14.75 2.73
N CYS A 8 -4.98 15.67 2.90
CA CYS A 8 -5.08 17.02 2.34
C CYS A 8 -5.29 16.96 0.81
N PRO A 9 -6.17 17.78 0.22
CA PRO A 9 -6.39 17.80 -1.23
C PRO A 9 -5.12 18.04 -2.07
N GLN A 10 -4.10 18.68 -1.48
CA GLN A 10 -2.81 18.95 -2.13
C GLN A 10 -1.82 17.78 -2.03
N ALA A 11 -2.06 16.82 -1.13
CA ALA A 11 -1.14 15.73 -0.86
C ALA A 11 -0.76 14.90 -2.10
N PRO A 12 -1.64 14.62 -3.09
CA PRO A 12 -1.23 13.99 -4.34
C PRO A 12 -0.09 14.72 -5.04
N THR A 13 -0.20 16.05 -5.18
CA THR A 13 0.81 16.88 -5.83
C THR A 13 2.10 16.95 -5.01
N GLU A 14 2.00 16.96 -3.68
CA GLU A 14 3.17 16.98 -2.78
C GLU A 14 3.97 15.66 -2.84
N HIS A 15 3.28 14.51 -2.88
CA HIS A 15 3.92 13.20 -2.92
C HIS A 15 4.38 12.79 -4.33
N GLN A 16 3.75 13.30 -5.40
CA GLN A 16 4.03 12.89 -6.77
C GLN A 16 5.52 12.96 -7.18
N PRO A 17 6.29 14.01 -6.85
CA PRO A 17 7.72 14.07 -7.21
C PRO A 17 8.54 12.95 -6.59
N PHE A 18 8.21 12.53 -5.36
CA PHE A 18 8.87 11.39 -4.73
C PHE A 18 8.57 10.09 -5.50
N PHE A 19 7.30 9.82 -5.80
CA PHE A 19 6.91 8.60 -6.52
C PHE A 19 7.40 8.57 -7.97
N ASN A 20 7.62 9.72 -8.60
CA ASN A 20 8.29 9.81 -9.90
C ASN A 20 9.77 9.38 -9.82
N ARG A 21 10.47 9.74 -8.74
CA ARG A 21 11.86 9.28 -8.51
C ARG A 21 11.90 7.80 -8.19
N LEU A 22 11.00 7.35 -7.31
CA LEU A 22 10.87 5.93 -6.96
C LEU A 22 10.55 5.07 -8.19
N TYR A 23 9.68 5.54 -9.08
CA TYR A 23 9.40 4.87 -10.35
C TYR A 23 10.66 4.64 -11.18
N LYS A 24 11.50 5.66 -11.32
CA LYS A 24 12.78 5.52 -12.04
C LYS A 24 13.66 4.47 -11.34
N ALA A 25 13.84 4.58 -10.01
CA ALA A 25 14.66 3.65 -9.25
C ALA A 25 14.19 2.18 -9.41
N VAL A 26 12.88 1.94 -9.30
CA VAL A 26 12.27 0.62 -9.48
C VAL A 26 12.45 0.11 -10.91
N ALA A 27 12.18 0.94 -11.92
CA ALA A 27 12.34 0.57 -13.33
C ALA A 27 13.79 0.13 -13.62
N TRP A 28 14.77 0.91 -13.16
CA TRP A 28 16.19 0.55 -13.29
C TRP A 28 16.51 -0.76 -12.58
N LYS A 29 16.06 -0.94 -11.33
CA LYS A 29 16.31 -2.14 -10.55
C LYS A 29 15.72 -3.39 -11.19
N LEU A 30 14.51 -3.30 -11.73
CA LEU A 30 13.85 -4.39 -12.45
C LEU A 30 14.58 -4.74 -13.75
N VAL A 31 15.02 -3.74 -14.53
CA VAL A 31 15.83 -3.99 -15.74
C VAL A 31 17.13 -4.72 -15.39
N SER A 32 17.85 -4.27 -14.36
CA SER A 32 19.07 -4.93 -13.89
C SER A 32 18.85 -6.35 -13.35
N ALA A 33 17.65 -6.65 -12.86
CA ALA A 33 17.26 -7.98 -12.38
C ALA A 33 16.75 -8.92 -13.48
N GLY A 34 16.73 -8.49 -14.75
CA GLY A 34 16.23 -9.29 -15.88
C GLY A 34 14.73 -9.16 -16.14
N GLY A 35 14.09 -8.10 -15.62
CA GLY A 35 12.66 -7.84 -15.73
C GLY A 35 11.86 -8.38 -14.54
N PHE A 36 10.55 -8.08 -14.49
CA PHE A 36 9.66 -8.55 -13.43
C PHE A 36 9.34 -10.04 -13.61
N GLY A 37 9.60 -10.86 -12.59
CA GLY A 37 9.42 -12.31 -12.67
C GLY A 37 9.16 -12.98 -11.32
N PRO A 38 8.69 -14.25 -11.32
CA PRO A 38 8.26 -14.94 -10.10
C PRO A 38 9.37 -15.26 -9.10
N ASN A 39 10.63 -15.35 -9.57
CA ASN A 39 11.78 -15.75 -8.74
C ASN A 39 12.49 -14.56 -8.07
N LEU A 40 11.98 -13.34 -8.25
CA LEU A 40 12.56 -12.15 -7.62
C LEU A 40 12.18 -12.07 -6.15
N ASP A 41 13.12 -11.57 -5.33
CA ASP A 41 12.76 -11.01 -4.03
C ASP A 41 12.13 -9.63 -4.23
N HIS A 42 10.81 -9.65 -4.41
CA HIS A 42 10.02 -8.45 -4.66
C HIS A 42 10.09 -7.45 -3.51
N PHE A 43 10.23 -7.93 -2.26
CA PHE A 43 10.30 -7.05 -1.10
C PHE A 43 11.65 -6.33 -1.06
N GLU A 44 12.76 -7.05 -1.23
CA GLU A 44 14.09 -6.44 -1.21
C GLU A 44 14.33 -5.49 -2.38
N ILE A 45 13.77 -5.77 -3.57
CA ILE A 45 13.76 -4.82 -4.69
C ILE A 45 13.03 -3.53 -4.29
N LEU A 46 11.80 -3.63 -3.80
CA LEU A 46 11.00 -2.47 -3.43
C LEU A 46 11.66 -1.67 -2.31
N ARG A 47 12.10 -2.36 -1.25
CA ARG A 47 12.77 -1.78 -0.08
C ARG A 47 14.04 -1.03 -0.48
N SER A 48 14.94 -1.66 -1.22
CA SER A 48 16.19 -1.02 -1.64
C SER A 48 15.96 0.21 -2.53
N CYS A 49 14.94 0.20 -3.38
CA CYS A 49 14.57 1.38 -4.17
C CYS A 49 14.05 2.53 -3.29
N VAL A 50 13.21 2.24 -2.30
CA VAL A 50 12.69 3.23 -1.35
C VAL A 50 13.80 3.81 -0.47
N GLU A 51 14.70 2.95 0.03
CA GLU A 51 15.88 3.36 0.81
C GLU A 51 16.84 4.22 -0.02
N SER A 52 17.05 3.90 -1.31
CA SER A 52 17.84 4.74 -2.23
C SER A 52 17.24 6.13 -2.43
N CYS A 53 15.93 6.26 -2.24
CA CYS A 53 15.21 7.54 -2.26
C CYS A 53 15.15 8.22 -0.88
N LYS A 54 15.94 7.74 0.10
CA LYS A 54 16.02 8.24 1.49
C LYS A 54 14.70 8.18 2.24
N GLN A 55 13.93 7.10 2.03
CA GLN A 55 12.67 6.84 2.72
C GLN A 55 12.62 5.39 3.20
N THR A 56 11.59 5.02 3.96
CA THR A 56 11.36 3.67 4.45
C THR A 56 9.96 3.17 4.10
N LEU A 57 9.82 1.86 3.99
CA LEU A 57 8.52 1.21 3.84
C LEU A 57 7.87 1.01 5.20
N THR A 58 6.57 1.24 5.27
CA THR A 58 5.72 0.81 6.38
C THR A 58 4.96 -0.44 5.95
N CYS A 59 5.05 -1.51 6.73
CA CYS A 59 4.29 -2.74 6.53
C CYS A 59 3.32 -2.92 7.70
N VAL A 60 2.03 -3.02 7.41
CA VAL A 60 0.99 -3.29 8.42
C VAL A 60 0.50 -4.71 8.23
N PHE A 61 0.54 -5.50 9.29
CA PHE A 61 0.10 -6.89 9.29
C PHE A 61 -1.17 -7.06 10.10
N VAL A 62 -2.13 -7.79 9.55
CA VAL A 62 -3.37 -8.16 10.24
C VAL A 62 -3.65 -9.64 9.97
N PRO A 63 -4.01 -10.44 10.99
CA PRO A 63 -4.47 -11.80 10.78
C PRO A 63 -5.68 -11.83 9.85
N LEU A 64 -5.73 -12.79 8.93
CA LEU A 64 -6.79 -12.85 7.92
C LEU A 64 -8.19 -12.96 8.54
N LYS A 65 -8.29 -13.66 9.67
CA LYS A 65 -9.51 -13.79 10.49
C LYS A 65 -10.07 -12.45 11.02
N ASP A 66 -9.24 -11.42 11.14
CA ASP A 66 -9.63 -10.13 11.73
C ASP A 66 -10.11 -9.13 10.66
N ILE A 67 -10.07 -9.51 9.38
CA ILE A 67 -10.59 -8.68 8.28
C ILE A 67 -12.07 -8.99 8.06
N ALA A 68 -12.92 -8.03 8.41
CA ALA A 68 -14.34 -8.09 8.13
C ALA A 68 -14.65 -7.96 6.63
N GLY A 69 -15.60 -8.75 6.13
CA GLY A 69 -16.12 -8.63 4.76
C GLY A 69 -15.33 -9.35 3.67
N LEU A 70 -14.49 -10.33 4.02
CA LEU A 70 -13.88 -11.22 3.04
C LEU A 70 -14.93 -12.16 2.41
N PRO A 71 -14.87 -12.44 1.09
CA PRO A 71 -15.74 -13.42 0.45
C PRO A 71 -15.61 -14.80 1.08
N ALA A 72 -16.69 -15.57 1.19
CA ALA A 72 -16.69 -16.91 1.81
C ALA A 72 -15.68 -17.89 1.16
N SER A 73 -15.32 -17.70 -0.12
CA SER A 73 -14.29 -18.48 -0.81
C SER A 73 -12.86 -18.20 -0.34
N ARG A 74 -12.65 -17.15 0.47
CA ARG A 74 -11.39 -16.79 1.12
C ARG A 74 -11.42 -17.08 2.62
N ALA A 75 -12.39 -17.86 3.11
CA ALA A 75 -12.55 -18.24 4.52
C ALA A 75 -11.51 -19.26 5.03
N GLN A 76 -10.32 -19.32 4.43
CA GLN A 76 -9.17 -19.84 5.18
C GLN A 76 -8.95 -18.84 6.32
N LYS A 77 -9.33 -19.21 7.54
CA LYS A 77 -9.18 -18.36 8.73
C LYS A 77 -7.71 -18.19 9.16
N GLU A 78 -6.81 -18.92 8.52
CA GLU A 78 -5.39 -18.92 8.80
C GLU A 78 -4.65 -18.15 7.71
N GLY A 79 -3.73 -17.29 8.14
CA GLY A 79 -2.95 -16.43 7.27
C GLY A 79 -2.86 -15.01 7.78
N HIS A 80 -2.05 -14.22 7.08
CA HIS A 80 -1.80 -12.82 7.35
C HIS A 80 -2.06 -12.02 6.08
N VAL A 81 -2.47 -10.77 6.28
CA VAL A 81 -2.56 -9.77 5.23
C VAL A 81 -1.58 -8.67 5.55
N CYS A 82 -0.83 -8.26 4.54
CA CYS A 82 0.14 -7.18 4.61
C CYS A 82 -0.34 -6.02 3.74
N GLU A 83 -0.36 -4.82 4.28
CA GLU A 83 -0.48 -3.56 3.54
C GLU A 83 0.87 -2.85 3.56
N ILE A 84 1.36 -2.45 2.39
CA ILE A 84 2.60 -1.67 2.24
C ILE A 84 2.26 -0.22 1.93
N ARG A 85 2.88 0.69 2.68
CA ARG A 85 2.80 2.14 2.47
C ARG A 85 4.19 2.77 2.42
N CYS A 86 4.28 3.93 1.78
CA CYS A 86 5.46 4.80 1.84
C CYS A 86 4.98 6.26 1.91
N GLN A 87 5.46 7.04 2.87
CA GLN A 87 4.98 8.40 3.14
C GLN A 87 3.44 8.48 3.23
N THR A 88 2.82 7.56 3.98
CA THR A 88 1.35 7.38 4.07
C THR A 88 0.64 6.87 2.81
N VAL A 89 1.24 6.99 1.62
CA VAL A 89 0.65 6.53 0.36
C VAL A 89 0.63 5.01 0.30
N TYR A 90 -0.56 4.44 0.08
CA TYR A 90 -0.79 3.03 -0.15
C TYR A 90 -0.15 2.55 -1.46
N MET A 91 0.56 1.43 -1.41
CA MET A 91 1.25 0.84 -2.57
C MET A 91 0.73 -0.54 -2.95
N GLY A 92 0.38 -1.39 -1.98
CA GLY A 92 -0.07 -2.75 -2.27
C GLY A 92 -0.58 -3.51 -1.05
N THR A 93 -1.43 -4.50 -1.29
CA THR A 93 -1.93 -5.46 -0.30
C THR A 93 -1.62 -6.87 -0.77
N GLY A 94 -1.15 -7.72 0.14
CA GLY A 94 -0.82 -9.11 -0.12
C GLY A 94 -1.34 -10.03 0.97
N TYR A 95 -1.68 -11.25 0.56
CA TYR A 95 -2.20 -12.31 1.43
C TYR A 95 -1.21 -13.46 1.44
N GLY A 96 -0.92 -14.03 2.60
CA GLY A 96 0.00 -15.15 2.75
C GLY A 96 -0.33 -16.01 3.96
N ARG A 97 0.25 -17.20 4.02
CA ARG A 97 0.10 -18.10 5.18
C ARG A 97 0.75 -17.54 6.46
N ASP A 98 1.78 -16.72 6.30
CA ASP A 98 2.59 -16.09 7.33
C ASP A 98 2.91 -14.63 6.91
N GLU A 99 3.44 -13.82 7.83
CA GLU A 99 3.80 -12.42 7.54
C GLU A 99 4.82 -12.27 6.40
N PRO A 100 5.92 -13.05 6.33
CA PRO A 100 6.86 -12.96 5.21
C PRO A 100 6.20 -13.22 3.85
N ALA A 101 5.35 -14.25 3.74
CA ALA A 101 4.62 -14.55 2.51
C ALA A 101 3.63 -13.44 2.15
N ALA A 102 2.91 -12.89 3.14
CA ALA A 102 1.98 -11.78 2.93
C ALA A 102 2.72 -10.53 2.42
N ARG A 103 3.88 -10.22 3.02
CA ARG A 103 4.74 -9.10 2.61
C ARG A 103 5.32 -9.29 1.22
N ALA A 104 5.80 -10.49 0.89
CA ALA A 104 6.29 -10.81 -0.45
C ALA A 104 5.19 -10.60 -1.50
N MET A 105 3.96 -11.05 -1.21
CA MET A 105 2.81 -10.83 -2.08
C MET A 105 2.43 -9.35 -2.20
N ALA A 106 2.43 -8.61 -1.08
CA ALA A 106 2.11 -7.17 -1.09
C ALA A 106 3.12 -6.38 -1.90
N SER A 107 4.40 -6.75 -1.80
CA SER A 107 5.51 -6.16 -2.55
C SER A 107 5.40 -6.47 -4.04
N LYS A 108 5.01 -7.70 -4.38
CA LYS A 108 4.71 -8.09 -5.76
C LYS A 108 3.58 -7.25 -6.35
N GLU A 109 2.46 -7.09 -5.62
CA GLU A 109 1.34 -6.24 -6.07
C GLU A 109 1.75 -4.76 -6.20
N ALA A 110 2.55 -4.24 -5.27
CA ALA A 110 3.09 -2.89 -5.36
C ALA A 110 3.99 -2.70 -6.59
N LEU A 111 4.88 -3.65 -6.87
CA LEU A 111 5.78 -3.60 -8.02
C LEU A 111 5.05 -3.67 -9.37
N LYS A 112 3.86 -4.31 -9.44
CA LYS A 112 3.03 -4.28 -10.66
C LYS A 112 2.63 -2.87 -11.07
N VAL A 113 2.34 -1.98 -10.10
CA VAL A 113 2.01 -0.57 -10.38
C VAL A 113 3.14 0.13 -11.13
N PHE A 114 4.39 -0.21 -10.80
CA PHE A 114 5.57 0.37 -11.45
C PHE A 114 5.87 -0.21 -12.83
N GLN A 115 5.17 -1.27 -13.27
CA GLN A 115 5.30 -1.80 -14.64
C GLN A 115 4.53 -0.95 -15.67
N GLY A 116 3.68 -0.02 -15.22
CA GLY A 116 3.02 0.96 -16.09
C GLY A 116 4.00 1.96 -16.71
N ARG A 117 3.53 2.74 -17.69
CA ARG A 117 4.32 3.83 -18.32
C ARG A 117 4.64 4.96 -17.34
N LYS A 118 3.80 5.16 -16.33
CA LYS A 118 3.98 6.10 -15.23
C LYS A 118 3.20 5.65 -14.00
N VAL A 119 3.52 6.24 -12.87
CA VAL A 119 2.74 6.12 -11.63
C VAL A 119 2.16 7.47 -11.23
N THR A 120 0.98 7.46 -10.61
CA THR A 120 0.28 8.66 -10.16
C THR A 120 -0.19 8.45 -8.73
N VAL A 121 0.01 9.45 -7.87
CA VAL A 121 -0.60 9.50 -6.54
C VAL A 121 -1.98 10.13 -6.69
N LYS A 122 -3.01 9.51 -6.12
CA LYS A 122 -4.37 10.06 -6.13
C LYS A 122 -5.05 9.84 -4.78
N ILE A 123 -5.98 10.73 -4.46
CA ILE A 123 -6.96 10.46 -3.40
C ILE A 123 -8.01 9.53 -3.99
N CYS A 124 -8.31 8.43 -3.30
CA CYS A 124 -9.23 7.39 -3.74
C CYS A 124 -10.09 6.91 -2.58
N ARG A 125 -11.32 6.49 -2.88
CA ARG A 125 -12.22 5.90 -1.88
C ARG A 125 -11.82 4.45 -1.60
N ARG A 126 -11.54 4.13 -0.34
CA ARG A 126 -11.31 2.76 0.16
C ARG A 126 -12.24 2.48 1.34
N ARG A 127 -12.32 1.21 1.73
CA ARG A 127 -13.08 0.79 2.91
C ARG A 127 -12.12 0.54 4.08
N TYR A 128 -12.42 1.10 5.25
CA TYR A 128 -11.69 0.85 6.49
C TYR A 128 -12.69 0.58 7.62
N LYS A 129 -12.55 -0.54 8.32
CA LYS A 129 -13.46 -0.95 9.41
C LYS A 129 -14.96 -0.80 9.06
N GLY A 130 -15.32 -1.23 7.84
CA GLY A 130 -16.70 -1.19 7.33
C GLY A 130 -17.21 0.18 6.86
N LYS A 131 -16.41 1.25 6.96
CA LYS A 131 -16.76 2.60 6.50
C LYS A 131 -15.94 2.98 5.27
N ASP A 132 -16.53 3.77 4.38
CA ASP A 132 -15.78 4.33 3.27
C ASP A 132 -15.04 5.60 3.70
N MET A 133 -13.82 5.76 3.18
CA MET A 133 -12.87 6.81 3.55
C MET A 133 -11.99 7.19 2.36
N GLU A 134 -11.40 8.38 2.40
CA GLU A 134 -10.45 8.87 1.40
C GLU A 134 -9.01 8.50 1.76
N ASP A 135 -8.32 7.78 0.89
CA ASP A 135 -6.92 7.34 1.08
C ASP A 135 -6.02 7.94 0.00
N LEU A 136 -4.72 8.08 0.29
CA LEU A 136 -3.71 8.34 -0.72
C LEU A 136 -3.21 7.03 -1.30
N MET A 137 -3.34 6.87 -2.62
CA MET A 137 -2.99 5.63 -3.31
C MET A 137 -2.02 5.88 -4.46
N LEU A 138 -1.06 4.98 -4.62
CA LEU A 138 -0.22 4.88 -5.79
C LEU A 138 -0.92 4.04 -6.86
N LEU A 139 -1.09 4.60 -8.04
CA LEU A 139 -1.80 3.97 -9.16
C LEU A 139 -0.96 4.04 -10.44
N ASP A 140 -1.19 3.07 -11.32
CA ASP A 140 -0.75 3.08 -12.71
C ASP A 140 -1.85 3.66 -13.60
N GLU A 141 -1.59 3.75 -14.91
CA GLU A 141 -2.58 4.23 -15.89
C GLU A 141 -3.63 3.18 -16.26
N GLN A 142 -3.49 1.93 -15.79
CA GLN A 142 -4.40 0.86 -16.17
C GLN A 142 -5.76 1.02 -15.45
N PRO A 143 -6.89 0.93 -16.19
CA PRO A 143 -8.21 0.91 -15.58
C PRO A 143 -8.37 -0.34 -14.72
N ARG A 144 -8.82 -0.17 -13.48
CA ARG A 144 -9.10 -1.29 -12.56
C ARG A 144 -10.58 -1.64 -12.62
N SER A 145 -10.90 -2.85 -13.05
CA SER A 145 -12.28 -3.37 -13.09
C SER A 145 -12.81 -3.80 -11.72
N GLN A 146 -11.91 -4.04 -10.76
CA GLN A 146 -12.25 -4.41 -9.39
C GLN A 146 -12.00 -3.23 -8.43
N GLY A 147 -12.86 -3.10 -7.42
CA GLY A 147 -12.67 -2.12 -6.35
C GLY A 147 -11.37 -2.35 -5.57
N PHE A 148 -10.89 -1.30 -4.91
CA PHE A 148 -9.66 -1.36 -4.11
C PHE A 148 -9.82 -2.26 -2.87
N PRO A 149 -8.74 -2.94 -2.43
CA PRO A 149 -8.79 -3.72 -1.20
C PRO A 149 -9.08 -2.80 0.00
N PRO A 150 -9.75 -3.33 1.06
CA PRO A 150 -9.94 -2.58 2.29
C PRO A 150 -8.59 -2.15 2.87
N ALA A 151 -8.55 -0.98 3.48
CA ALA A 151 -7.37 -0.50 4.20
C ALA A 151 -7.18 -1.31 5.48
N LEU A 152 -5.92 -1.62 5.81
CA LEU A 152 -5.58 -2.25 7.10
C LEU A 152 -5.25 -1.19 8.16
N SER A 153 -4.78 -0.03 7.72
CA SER A 153 -4.44 1.12 8.56
C SER A 153 -5.04 2.40 7.98
N TYR A 154 -5.23 3.41 8.82
CA TYR A 154 -5.66 4.74 8.40
C TYR A 154 -4.74 5.82 8.98
N PRO A 155 -3.72 6.27 8.23
CA PRO A 155 -2.70 7.18 8.75
C PRO A 155 -3.17 8.65 8.83
N PHE A 156 -4.44 8.94 8.57
CA PHE A 156 -5.01 10.30 8.59
C PHE A 156 -6.00 10.50 9.75
N GLN A 157 -6.05 9.56 10.70
CA GLN A 157 -6.71 9.76 11.98
C GLN A 157 -5.84 10.65 12.87
N ASP A 158 -6.40 11.76 13.36
CA ASP A 158 -5.76 12.57 14.39
C ASP A 158 -5.50 11.69 15.62
N GLU A 159 -4.28 11.73 16.14
CA GLU A 159 -3.96 11.32 17.51
C GLU A 159 -4.69 12.26 18.49
N GLN A 160 -5.99 12.06 18.66
CA GLN A 160 -6.73 12.60 19.80
C GLN A 160 -7.41 11.45 20.51
N LEU A 161 -6.63 10.76 21.37
CA LEU A 161 -7.07 10.04 22.58
C LEU A 161 -5.85 9.48 23.33
N GLU A 162 -4.89 10.35 23.65
CA GLU A 162 -4.20 10.28 24.94
C GLU A 162 -4.68 11.52 25.73
N ASP A 163 -5.97 11.54 26.08
CA ASP A 163 -6.44 12.45 27.12
C ASP A 163 -6.52 11.64 28.41
N GLY A 164 -5.82 12.15 29.42
CA GLY A 164 -5.47 11.45 30.63
C GLY A 164 -6.68 10.82 31.32
N SER A 165 -6.53 9.57 31.71
CA SER A 165 -7.42 8.91 32.66
C SER A 165 -6.58 8.26 33.75
N SER A 166 -6.24 9.06 34.76
CA SER A 166 -6.42 8.78 36.20
C SER A 166 -5.65 9.80 37.03
#